data_AF-A0A0M0HSF9-F1
#
_entry.id   AF-A0A0M0HSF9-F1
#
_cell.length_a   1.000
_cell.length_b   1.000
_cell.length_c   1.000
_cell.angle_alpha   90.00
_cell.angle_beta   90.00
_cell.angle_gamma   90.00
#
_symmetry.space_group_name_H-M   'P 1'
#
loop_
_entity.id
_entity.type
_entity.pdbx_description
1 polymer ?
#
loop_
_entity_poly.entity_id
_entity_poly.type
_entity_poly.pdbx_seq_one_letter_code
_entity_poly.pdbx_strand_id
1 'polypeptide(L)'
;METWNQTLKYQRKVDHWYNEQATKFNVFLKKHRHQVFLHQEFNTQELEMFWRPQKRNLHKIISQQIDASREVIRVLDYQSNRISEESRRVKSAQQRWYRISKQCEKDNQLANAATSLGYVKSNKALKADVTQLLSKMEQIKAIYQREVDILTWTKDEDKH
;
A
#
# COMPACT_ATOMS: atom_id res chain seq x y z
N MET A 1 -18.39 22.49 -20.62
CA MET A 1 -19.48 21.97 -19.77
C MET A 1 -19.16 20.52 -19.46
N GLU A 2 -19.09 20.12 -18.18
CA GLU A 2 -18.72 18.74 -17.79
C GLU A 2 -19.94 17.82 -17.93
N THR A 3 -19.87 16.83 -18.82
CA THR A 3 -21.04 15.99 -19.15
C THR A 3 -21.11 14.74 -18.28
N TRP A 4 -22.31 14.22 -18.05
CA TRP A 4 -22.55 12.96 -17.34
C TRP A 4 -21.66 11.82 -17.86
N ASN A 5 -21.63 11.63 -19.19
CA ASN A 5 -20.87 10.55 -19.83
C ASN A 5 -19.35 10.70 -19.64
N GLN A 6 -18.84 11.93 -19.69
CA GLN A 6 -17.42 12.19 -19.41
C GLN A 6 -17.07 11.87 -17.95
N THR A 7 -17.91 12.29 -17.01
CA THR A 7 -17.70 12.02 -15.58
C THR A 7 -17.83 10.54 -15.26
N LEU A 8 -18.77 9.82 -15.87
CA LEU A 8 -18.89 8.37 -15.72
C LEU A 8 -17.68 7.62 -16.29
N LYS A 9 -17.18 8.03 -17.46
CA LYS A 9 -15.94 7.48 -18.04
C LYS A 9 -14.74 7.73 -17.12
N TYR A 10 -14.67 8.91 -16.50
CA TYR A 10 -13.63 9.23 -15.53
C TYR A 10 -13.76 8.38 -14.26
N GLN A 11 -14.98 8.20 -13.72
CA GLN A 11 -15.25 7.35 -12.57
C GLN A 11 -14.75 5.92 -12.80
N ARG A 12 -15.09 5.31 -13.94
CA ARG A 12 -14.65 3.95 -14.29
C ARG A 12 -13.13 3.80 -14.29
N LYS A 13 -12.40 4.84 -14.73
CA LYS A 13 -10.92 4.83 -14.69
C LYS A 13 -10.40 4.88 -13.25
N VAL A 14 -11.05 5.64 -12.38
CA VAL A 14 -10.70 5.74 -10.96
C VAL A 14 -10.97 4.41 -10.24
N ASP A 15 -12.13 3.81 -10.46
CA ASP A 15 -12.50 2.53 -9.86
C ASP A 15 -11.56 1.41 -10.33
N HIS A 16 -11.29 1.36 -11.64
CA HIS A 16 -10.35 0.39 -12.22
C HIS A 16 -8.95 0.55 -11.63
N TRP A 17 -8.43 1.77 -11.57
CA TRP A 17 -7.14 2.07 -10.97
C TRP A 17 -7.04 1.55 -9.54
N TYR A 18 -8.03 1.84 -8.69
CA TYR A 18 -8.01 1.36 -7.30
C TYR A 18 -8.05 -0.16 -7.22
N ASN A 19 -8.92 -0.80 -8.00
CA ASN A 19 -9.02 -2.27 -8.04
C ASN A 19 -7.71 -2.93 -8.47
N GLU A 20 -6.97 -2.33 -9.41
CA GLU A 20 -5.63 -2.80 -9.78
C GLU A 20 -4.65 -2.70 -8.61
N GLN A 21 -4.63 -1.59 -7.87
CA GLN A 21 -3.73 -1.44 -6.71
C GLN A 21 -4.08 -2.42 -5.59
N ALA A 22 -5.37 -2.56 -5.28
CA ALA A 22 -5.85 -3.52 -4.30
C ALA A 22 -5.52 -4.97 -4.70
N THR A 23 -5.65 -5.30 -5.98
CA THR A 23 -5.29 -6.64 -6.52
C THR A 23 -3.80 -6.91 -6.38
N LYS A 24 -2.94 -5.97 -6.78
CA LYS A 24 -1.48 -6.08 -6.63
C LYS A 24 -1.09 -6.28 -5.16
N PHE A 25 -1.67 -5.47 -4.27
CA PHE A 25 -1.44 -5.60 -2.84
C PHE A 25 -1.90 -6.97 -2.30
N ASN A 26 -3.07 -7.46 -2.71
CA ASN A 26 -3.57 -8.77 -2.27
C ASN A 26 -2.67 -9.93 -2.74
N VAL A 27 -2.13 -9.84 -3.96
CA VAL A 27 -1.14 -10.82 -4.46
C VAL A 27 0.13 -10.77 -3.63
N PHE A 28 0.64 -9.58 -3.34
CA PHE A 28 1.81 -9.41 -2.46
C PHE A 28 1.55 -9.92 -1.04
N LEU A 29 0.40 -9.60 -0.45
CA LEU A 29 0.01 -10.00 0.90
C LEU A 29 -0.01 -11.53 1.04
N LYS A 30 -0.47 -12.25 0.01
CA LYS A 30 -0.40 -13.72 0.00
C LYS A 30 1.04 -14.22 0.10
N LYS A 31 2.00 -13.59 -0.57
CA LYS A 31 3.42 -13.95 -0.46
C LYS A 31 3.97 -13.61 0.92
N HIS A 32 3.70 -12.39 1.41
CA HIS A 32 4.14 -11.93 2.73
C HIS A 32 3.67 -12.85 3.87
N ARG A 33 2.44 -13.39 3.80
CA ARG A 33 1.92 -14.32 4.81
C ARG A 33 2.71 -15.63 4.96
N HIS A 34 3.51 -15.98 3.96
CA HIS A 34 4.38 -17.17 4.01
C HIS A 34 5.85 -16.79 4.24
N GLN A 35 6.15 -15.50 4.43
CA GLN A 35 7.50 -15.04 4.69
C GLN A 35 7.89 -15.43 6.12
N VAL A 36 8.98 -16.18 6.24
CA VAL A 36 9.62 -16.45 7.51
C VAL A 36 10.58 -15.30 7.82
N PHE A 37 10.49 -14.76 9.02
CA PHE A 37 11.37 -13.69 9.52
C PHE A 37 12.28 -14.26 10.59
N LEU A 38 13.59 -14.11 10.41
CA LEU A 38 14.57 -14.66 11.33
C LEU A 38 14.44 -14.03 12.72
N HIS A 39 14.09 -12.75 12.83
CA HIS A 39 13.84 -12.10 14.13
C HIS A 39 12.62 -12.64 14.89
N GLN A 40 11.77 -13.44 14.25
CA GLN A 40 10.60 -14.07 14.87
C GLN A 40 10.88 -15.52 15.25
N GLU A 41 11.75 -16.20 14.50
CA GLU A 41 12.11 -17.60 14.73
C GLU A 41 13.23 -17.77 15.77
N PHE A 42 14.11 -16.78 15.88
CA PHE A 42 15.30 -16.84 16.73
C PHE A 42 15.37 -15.64 17.67
N ASN A 43 15.88 -15.89 18.86
CA ASN A 43 16.20 -14.80 19.77
C ASN A 43 17.50 -14.11 19.34
N THR A 44 17.73 -12.92 19.90
CA THR A 44 18.91 -12.09 19.67
C THR A 44 20.23 -12.84 19.80
N GLN A 45 20.41 -13.63 20.87
CA GLN A 45 21.66 -14.34 21.15
C GLN A 45 21.93 -15.42 20.11
N GLU A 46 20.89 -16.12 19.64
CA GLU A 46 20.99 -17.09 18.56
C GLU A 46 21.39 -16.45 17.24
N LEU A 47 20.83 -15.28 16.93
CA LEU A 47 21.15 -14.50 15.75
C LEU A 47 22.59 -13.98 15.77
N GLU A 48 23.08 -13.48 16.91
CA GLU A 48 24.51 -13.14 17.11
C GLU A 48 25.39 -14.36 16.87
N MET A 49 25.03 -15.52 17.45
CA MET A 49 25.78 -16.75 17.24
C MET A 49 25.84 -17.21 15.78
N PHE A 50 24.96 -16.72 14.91
CA PHE A 50 25.01 -17.03 13.48
C PHE A 50 26.09 -16.23 12.73
N TRP A 51 26.61 -15.14 13.31
CA TRP A 51 27.68 -14.32 12.74
C TRP A 51 29.10 -14.78 13.10
N ARG A 52 29.22 -15.81 13.93
CA ARG A 52 30.53 -16.37 14.29
C ARG A 52 31.31 -16.83 13.04
N PRO A 53 32.62 -16.55 12.93
CA PRO A 53 33.41 -16.73 11.70
C PRO A 53 33.34 -18.13 11.02
N GLN A 54 33.13 -19.18 11.81
CA GLN A 54 33.00 -20.56 11.35
C GLN A 54 31.67 -20.86 10.62
N LYS A 55 30.66 -19.99 10.73
CA LYS A 55 29.31 -20.17 10.18
C LYS A 55 29.08 -19.39 8.88
N ARG A 56 30.06 -19.39 7.97
CA ARG A 56 30.01 -18.64 6.69
C ARG A 56 28.73 -18.84 5.87
N ASN A 57 28.17 -20.05 5.86
CA ASN A 57 26.90 -20.33 5.17
C ASN A 57 25.72 -19.57 5.78
N LEU A 58 25.66 -19.44 7.11
CA LEU A 58 24.62 -18.67 7.79
C LEU A 58 24.80 -17.16 7.54
N HIS A 59 26.03 -16.66 7.44
CA HIS A 59 26.28 -15.25 7.08
C HIS A 59 25.67 -14.92 5.73
N LYS A 60 25.83 -15.83 4.75
CA LYS A 60 25.25 -15.69 3.42
C LYS A 60 23.72 -15.67 3.48
N ILE A 61 23.11 -16.59 4.23
CA ILE A 61 21.65 -16.67 4.38
C ILE A 61 21.11 -15.39 5.01
N ILE A 62 21.71 -14.92 6.12
CA ILE A 62 21.25 -13.72 6.81
C ILE A 62 21.44 -12.47 5.95
N SER A 63 22.58 -12.37 5.24
CA SER A 63 22.80 -11.24 4.32
C SER A 63 21.77 -11.21 3.19
N GLN A 64 21.44 -12.37 2.62
CA GLN A 64 20.39 -12.50 1.61
C GLN A 64 19.00 -12.12 2.16
N GLN A 65 18.69 -12.48 3.40
CA GLN A 65 17.45 -12.10 4.07
C GLN A 65 17.36 -10.58 4.30
N ILE A 66 18.47 -9.94 4.71
CA ILE A 66 18.56 -8.48 4.84
C ILE A 66 18.32 -7.81 3.49
N ASP A 67 19.00 -8.27 2.43
CA ASP A 67 18.89 -7.67 1.10
C ASP A 67 17.49 -7.85 0.50
N ALA A 68 16.89 -9.03 0.68
CA ALA A 68 15.51 -9.29 0.27
C ALA A 68 14.51 -8.40 1.02
N SER A 69 14.69 -8.22 2.34
CA SER A 69 13.84 -7.35 3.14
C SER A 69 13.96 -5.89 2.72
N ARG A 70 15.19 -5.41 2.44
CA ARG A 70 15.44 -4.07 1.90
C ARG A 70 14.81 -3.84 0.53
N GLU A 71 14.81 -4.84 -0.34
CA GLU A 71 14.10 -4.76 -1.63
C GLU A 71 12.59 -4.60 -1.42
N VAL A 72 12.00 -5.39 -0.53
CA VAL A 72 10.56 -5.27 -0.21
C VAL A 72 10.22 -3.88 0.33
N ILE A 73 11.03 -3.34 1.23
CA ILE A 73 10.86 -1.96 1.76
C ILE A 73 10.87 -0.94 0.62
N ARG A 74 11.88 -1.00 -0.26
CA ARG A 74 12.00 -0.09 -1.42
C ARG A 74 10.79 -0.18 -2.35
N VAL A 75 10.32 -1.40 -2.64
CA VAL A 75 9.12 -1.62 -3.46
C VAL A 75 7.87 -1.04 -2.78
N LEU A 76 7.68 -1.27 -1.48
CA LEU A 76 6.53 -0.74 -0.74
C LEU A 76 6.53 0.79 -0.68
N ASP A 77 7.68 1.43 -0.48
CA ASP A 77 7.79 2.89 -0.51
C ASP A 77 7.46 3.45 -1.90
N TYR A 78 8.05 2.88 -2.95
CA TYR A 78 7.77 3.30 -4.32
C TYR A 78 6.27 3.18 -4.66
N GLN A 79 5.64 2.06 -4.33
CA GLN A 79 4.21 1.86 -4.61
C GLN A 79 3.32 2.76 -3.74
N SER A 80 3.63 2.92 -2.45
CA SER A 80 2.86 3.79 -1.54
C SER A 80 2.89 5.24 -2.01
N ASN A 81 4.06 5.74 -2.42
CA ASN A 81 4.21 7.11 -2.94
C ASN A 81 3.37 7.31 -4.20
N ARG A 82 3.43 6.37 -5.16
CA ARG A 82 2.62 6.43 -6.37
C ARG A 82 1.12 6.40 -6.10
N ILE A 83 0.66 5.53 -5.20
CA ILE A 83 -0.75 5.45 -4.82
C ILE A 83 -1.19 6.76 -4.16
N SER A 84 -0.37 7.32 -3.29
CA SER A 84 -0.63 8.60 -2.62
C SER A 84 -0.77 9.76 -3.62
N GLU A 85 0.14 9.86 -4.59
CA GLU A 85 0.09 10.87 -5.65
C GLU A 85 -1.16 10.73 -6.53
N GLU A 86 -1.48 9.51 -6.96
CA GLU A 86 -2.61 9.26 -7.86
C GLU A 86 -3.96 9.29 -7.13
N SER A 87 -4.00 9.18 -5.80
CA SER A 87 -5.23 9.25 -4.98
C SER A 87 -6.01 10.55 -5.18
N ARG A 88 -5.35 11.62 -5.62
CA ARG A 88 -5.97 12.91 -5.98
C ARG A 88 -7.08 12.73 -7.03
N ARG A 89 -6.98 11.71 -7.89
CA ARG A 89 -7.98 11.39 -8.91
C ARG A 89 -9.35 11.06 -8.32
N VAL A 90 -9.40 10.44 -7.13
CA VAL A 90 -10.64 10.15 -6.39
C VAL A 90 -11.33 11.43 -5.94
N LYS A 91 -10.55 12.39 -5.40
CA LYS A 91 -11.06 13.72 -5.03
C LYS A 91 -11.61 14.46 -6.25
N SER A 92 -10.91 14.38 -7.38
CA SER A 92 -11.40 14.96 -8.63
C SER A 92 -12.71 14.31 -9.07
N ALA A 93 -12.84 12.98 -9.04
CA ALA A 93 -14.10 12.30 -9.39
C ALA A 93 -15.26 12.77 -8.50
N GLN A 94 -15.02 12.84 -7.18
CA GLN A 94 -15.99 13.33 -6.21
C GLN A 94 -16.48 14.74 -6.55
N GLN A 95 -15.56 15.66 -6.86
CA GLN A 95 -15.89 17.05 -7.20
C GLN A 95 -16.71 17.15 -8.50
N ARG A 96 -16.38 16.36 -9.52
CA ARG A 96 -17.11 16.32 -10.78
C ARG A 96 -18.56 15.87 -10.57
N TRP A 97 -18.76 14.79 -9.81
CA TRP A 97 -20.10 14.32 -9.45
C TRP A 97 -20.89 15.30 -8.58
N TYR A 98 -20.22 15.99 -7.65
CA TYR A 98 -20.86 17.03 -6.85
C TYR A 98 -21.38 18.17 -7.72
N ARG A 99 -20.61 18.63 -8.73
CA ARG A 99 -21.06 19.66 -9.67
C ARG A 99 -22.26 19.20 -10.49
N ILE A 100 -22.24 17.96 -11.00
CA ILE A 100 -23.39 17.37 -11.71
C ILE A 100 -24.62 17.35 -10.81
N SER A 101 -24.48 16.90 -9.55
CA SER A 101 -25.57 16.87 -8.58
C SER A 101 -26.19 18.25 -8.41
N LYS A 102 -25.37 19.28 -8.20
CA LYS A 102 -25.85 20.66 -8.05
C LYS A 102 -26.48 21.23 -9.30
N GLN A 103 -26.00 20.84 -10.48
CA GLN A 103 -26.64 21.26 -11.73
C GLN A 103 -28.01 20.57 -11.91
N CYS A 104 -28.09 19.26 -11.70
CA CYS A 104 -29.34 18.51 -11.80
C CYS A 104 -30.38 18.97 -10.76
N GLU A 105 -29.96 19.36 -9.55
CA GLU A 105 -30.85 19.98 -8.56
C GLU A 105 -31.47 21.28 -9.10
N LYS A 106 -30.66 22.15 -9.71
CA LYS A 106 -31.13 23.42 -10.31
C LYS A 106 -32.08 23.19 -11.48
N ASP A 107 -31.83 22.15 -12.27
CA ASP A 107 -32.63 21.81 -13.45
C ASP A 107 -33.87 20.94 -13.09
N ASN A 108 -34.17 20.78 -11.79
CA ASN A 108 -35.26 19.95 -11.25
C ASN A 108 -35.20 18.47 -11.69
N GLN A 109 -34.01 17.97 -12.04
CA GLN A 109 -33.74 16.57 -12.40
C GLN A 109 -33.36 15.77 -11.16
N LEU A 110 -34.30 15.62 -10.22
CA LEU A 110 -34.04 15.08 -8.88
C LEU A 110 -33.45 13.66 -8.87
N ALA A 111 -33.86 12.79 -9.81
CA ALA A 111 -33.29 11.44 -9.93
C ALA A 111 -31.80 11.46 -10.31
N ASN A 112 -31.40 12.35 -11.22
CA ASN A 112 -30.01 12.51 -11.63
C ASN A 112 -29.17 13.16 -10.51
N ALA A 113 -29.75 14.10 -9.76
CA ALA A 113 -29.14 14.66 -8.56
C ALA A 113 -28.87 13.59 -7.50
N ALA A 114 -29.87 12.76 -7.18
CA ALA A 114 -29.72 11.67 -6.22
C ALA A 114 -28.64 10.67 -6.64
N THR A 115 -28.64 10.28 -7.93
CA THR A 115 -27.67 9.33 -8.49
C THR A 115 -26.24 9.88 -8.44
N SER A 116 -26.03 11.13 -8.87
CA SER A 116 -24.71 11.77 -8.81
C SER A 116 -24.22 11.99 -7.38
N LEU A 117 -25.11 12.30 -6.43
CA LEU A 117 -24.78 12.32 -5.01
C LEU A 117 -24.38 10.93 -4.47
N GLY A 118 -24.97 9.86 -5.01
CA GLY A 118 -24.53 8.48 -4.76
C GLY A 118 -23.06 8.28 -5.11
N TYR A 119 -22.62 8.74 -6.29
CA TYR A 119 -21.21 8.70 -6.67
C TYR A 119 -20.31 9.58 -5.79
N VAL A 120 -20.79 10.73 -5.30
CA VAL A 120 -20.04 11.54 -4.31
C VAL A 120 -19.76 10.74 -3.04
N LYS A 121 -20.78 10.05 -2.52
CA LYS A 121 -20.65 9.18 -1.33
C LYS A 121 -19.70 8.00 -1.61
N SER A 122 -19.84 7.36 -2.76
CA SER A 122 -18.95 6.26 -3.20
C SER A 122 -17.49 6.71 -3.26
N ASN A 123 -17.20 7.89 -3.83
CA ASN A 123 -15.83 8.40 -3.88
C ASN A 123 -15.28 8.78 -2.50
N LYS A 124 -16.14 9.17 -1.54
CA LYS A 124 -15.72 9.37 -0.15
C LYS A 124 -15.29 8.05 0.49
N ALA A 125 -16.03 6.97 0.26
CA ALA A 125 -15.66 5.63 0.71
C ALA A 125 -14.36 5.16 0.05
N LEU A 126 -14.26 5.28 -1.27
CA LEU A 126 -13.05 4.93 -2.03
C LEU A 126 -11.80 5.66 -1.52
N LYS A 127 -11.93 6.92 -1.14
CA LYS A 127 -10.82 7.68 -0.53
C LYS A 127 -10.37 7.04 0.79
N ALA A 128 -11.31 6.62 1.64
CA ALA A 128 -10.99 5.93 2.88
C ALA A 128 -10.32 4.57 2.60
N ASP A 129 -10.79 3.86 1.58
CA ASP A 129 -10.20 2.58 1.16
C ASP A 129 -8.75 2.73 0.65
N VAL A 130 -8.45 3.82 -0.07
CA VAL A 130 -7.07 4.18 -0.46
C VAL A 130 -6.21 4.46 0.77
N THR A 131 -6.71 5.23 1.74
CA THR A 131 -5.99 5.48 3.00
C THR A 131 -5.73 4.18 3.77
N GLN A 132 -6.71 3.28 3.80
CA GLN A 132 -6.55 1.99 4.46
C GLN A 132 -5.51 1.11 3.75
N LEU A 133 -5.49 1.11 2.41
CA LEU A 133 -4.48 0.40 1.62
C LEU A 133 -3.05 0.89 1.96
N LEU A 134 -2.85 2.21 1.95
CA LEU A 134 -1.55 2.81 2.32
C LEU A 134 -1.13 2.44 3.75
N SER A 135 -2.05 2.47 4.71
CA SER A 135 -1.77 2.08 6.09
C SER A 135 -1.34 0.61 6.19
N LYS A 136 -2.00 -0.30 5.45
CA LYS A 136 -1.63 -1.71 5.42
C LYS A 136 -0.24 -1.92 4.82
N MET A 137 0.11 -1.17 3.78
CA MET A 137 1.45 -1.21 3.18
C MET A 137 2.51 -0.76 4.18
N GLU A 138 2.26 0.32 4.92
CA GLU A 138 3.17 0.84 5.93
C GLU A 138 3.39 -0.17 7.09
N GLN A 139 2.32 -0.82 7.54
CA GLN A 139 2.42 -1.86 8.57
C GLN A 139 3.32 -3.02 8.13
N ILE A 140 3.15 -3.49 6.88
CA ILE A 140 4.02 -4.55 6.36
C ILE A 140 5.47 -4.04 6.24
N LYS A 141 5.66 -2.82 5.74
CA LYS A 141 7.00 -2.21 5.64
C LYS A 141 7.72 -2.19 6.99
N ALA A 142 7.01 -1.80 8.06
CA ALA A 142 7.58 -1.78 9.41
C ALA A 142 8.05 -3.17 9.89
N ILE A 143 7.38 -4.25 9.50
CA ILE A 143 7.81 -5.62 9.81
C ILE A 143 9.15 -5.94 9.12
N TYR A 144 9.28 -5.62 7.83
CA TYR A 144 10.54 -5.82 7.10
C TYR A 144 11.66 -4.90 7.62
N GLN A 145 11.34 -3.67 8.01
CA GLN A 145 12.32 -2.76 8.60
C GLN A 145 12.87 -3.33 9.90
N ARG A 146 11.99 -3.85 10.77
CA ARG A 146 12.39 -4.51 12.02
C ARG A 146 13.31 -5.70 11.80
N GLU A 147 13.02 -6.53 10.79
CA GLU A 147 13.90 -7.64 10.39
C GLU A 147 15.29 -7.12 10.00
N VAL A 148 15.37 -6.09 9.15
CA VAL A 148 16.65 -5.50 8.73
C VAL A 148 17.42 -4.94 9.93
N ASP A 149 16.74 -4.22 10.81
CA ASP A 149 17.37 -3.56 11.96
C ASP A 149 17.96 -4.61 12.92
N ILE A 150 17.20 -5.65 13.28
CA ILE A 150 17.65 -6.70 14.18
C ILE A 150 18.81 -7.50 13.57
N LEU A 151 18.70 -7.91 12.31
CA LEU A 151 19.75 -8.70 11.65
C LEU A 151 21.02 -7.89 11.39
N THR A 152 20.91 -6.58 11.19
CA THR A 152 22.08 -5.70 11.06
C THR A 152 22.73 -5.44 12.41
N TRP A 153 21.94 -5.17 13.44
CA TRP A 153 22.46 -4.89 14.78
C TRP A 153 23.20 -6.12 15.39
N THR A 154 22.63 -7.32 15.27
CA THR A 154 23.27 -8.57 15.75
C THR A 154 24.59 -8.90 15.04
N LYS A 155 24.84 -8.33 13.86
CA LYS A 155 26.12 -8.45 13.14
C LYS A 155 27.19 -7.55 13.73
N ASP A 156 26.81 -6.38 14.22
CA ASP A 156 27.75 -5.40 14.74
C ASP A 156 28.17 -5.70 16.18
N GLU A 157 27.34 -6.39 16.97
CA GLU A 157 27.72 -6.86 18.32
C GLU A 157 28.72 -8.02 18.32
N ASP A 158 28.74 -8.91 17.32
CA ASP A 158 29.74 -9.99 17.20
C ASP A 158 31.18 -9.47 16.92
N LYS A 159 31.35 -8.15 16.69
CA LYS A 159 32.67 -7.52 16.54
C LYS A 159 33.30 -7.09 17.87
N HIS A 160 32.58 -7.22 18.99
CA HIS A 160 33.03 -6.85 20.34
C HIS A 160 33.14 -8.09 21.25
#